data_AF-A0A351XJ15-F1
#
_entry.id   AF-A0A351XJ15-F1
#
_cell.length_a   1.000
_cell.length_b   1.000
_cell.length_c   1.000
_cell.angle_alpha   90.00
_cell.angle_beta   90.00
_cell.angle_gamma   90.00
#
_symmetry.space_group_name_H-M   'P 1'
#
loop_
_entity.id
_entity.type
_entity.pdbx_description
1 polymer ?
#
loop_
_entity_poly.entity_id
_entity_poly.type
_entity_poly.pdbx_seq_one_letter_code
_entity_poly.pdbx_strand_id
1 'polypeptide(L)' 'MEENSDMLKIKNQIEWVKGDMDGLTALVHMTLEGIRTDSVGIDEVENAVASLYQLAETITNKIGDINEELVV' A
#
# COMPACT_ATOMS: atom_id res chain seq x y z
N MET A 1 10.91 29.92 7.29
CA MET A 1 11.82 28.88 6.75
C MET A 1 11.36 27.47 7.12
N GLU A 2 10.70 27.27 8.28
CA GLU A 2 10.10 25.99 8.68
C GLU A 2 8.94 25.51 7.79
N GLU A 3 8.01 26.38 7.37
CA GLU A 3 6.89 25.98 6.49
C GLU A 3 7.33 25.25 5.21
N ASN A 4 8.50 25.59 4.66
CA ASN A 4 9.02 24.97 3.46
C ASN A 4 9.62 23.57 3.73
N SER A 5 10.03 23.31 4.97
CA SER A 5 10.56 22.02 5.42
C SER A 5 9.42 21.03 5.70
N ASP A 6 8.34 21.47 6.33
CA ASP A 6 7.21 20.59 6.65
C ASP A 6 6.41 20.22 5.39
N MET A 7 6.26 21.17 4.46
CA MET A 7 5.70 20.90 3.13
C MET A 7 6.52 19.88 2.33
N LEU A 8 7.85 19.90 2.48
CA LEU A 8 8.75 18.93 1.84
C LEU A 8 8.62 17.54 2.47
N LYS A 9 8.46 17.44 3.80
CA LYS A 9 8.23 16.16 4.49
C LYS A 9 6.91 15.52 4.08
N ILE A 10 5.83 16.29 4.06
CA ILE A 10 4.51 15.81 3.62
C ILE A 10 4.57 15.33 2.18
N LYS A 11 5.23 16.09 1.29
CA LYS A 11 5.42 15.69 -0.10
C LYS A 11 6.17 14.36 -0.22
N ASN A 12 7.22 14.16 0.58
CA ASN A 12 7.95 12.89 0.59
C ASN A 12 7.05 11.75 1.10
N GLN A 13 6.31 11.94 2.19
CA GLN A 13 5.38 10.93 2.70
C GLN A 13 4.33 10.54 1.66
N ILE A 14 3.78 11.50 0.91
CA ILE A 14 2.83 11.24 -0.19
C ILE A 14 3.46 10.40 -1.30
N GLU A 15 4.70 10.68 -1.69
CA GLU A 15 5.40 9.91 -2.72
C GLU A 15 5.72 8.48 -2.25
N TRP A 16 6.03 8.28 -0.97
CA TRP A 16 6.16 6.95 -0.38
C TRP A 16 4.84 6.16 -0.43
N VAL A 17 3.72 6.79 -0.04
CA VAL A 17 2.39 6.17 -0.09
C VAL A 17 2.00 5.79 -1.53
N LYS A 18 2.30 6.64 -2.50
CA LYS A 18 2.10 6.32 -3.93
C LYS A 18 2.90 5.10 -4.37
N GLY A 19 4.17 5.00 -3.97
CA GLY A 19 5.01 3.84 -4.26
C GLY A 19 4.43 2.55 -3.70
N ASP A 20 3.94 2.57 -2.47
CA ASP A 20 3.27 1.43 -1.84
C ASP A 20 1.98 1.03 -2.60
N MET A 21 1.21 2.02 -3.11
CA MET A 21 0.01 1.79 -3.93
C MET A 21 0.31 1.20 -5.32
N ASP A 22 1.38 1.64 -5.97
CA ASP A 22 1.80 1.08 -7.25
C ASP A 22 2.24 -0.39 -7.09
N GLY A 23 2.97 -0.69 -6.02
CA GLY A 23 3.33 -2.06 -5.63
C GLY A 23 2.10 -2.94 -5.37
N LEU A 24 1.09 -2.39 -4.69
CA LEU A 24 -0.19 -3.07 -4.46
C LEU A 24 -0.91 -3.39 -5.78
N THR A 25 -0.96 -2.43 -6.70
CA THR A 25 -1.60 -2.61 -8.01
C THR A 25 -0.93 -3.73 -8.81
N ALA A 26 0.40 -3.82 -8.75
CA ALA A 26 1.14 -4.89 -9.41
C ALA A 26 0.84 -6.27 -8.80
N LEU A 27 0.79 -6.39 -7.47
CA LEU A 27 0.45 -7.64 -6.78
C LEU A 27 -0.96 -8.12 -7.12
N VAL A 28 -1.93 -7.20 -7.15
CA VAL A 28 -3.31 -7.50 -7.56
C VAL A 28 -3.36 -7.97 -9.01
N HIS A 29 -2.68 -7.29 -9.93
CA HIS A 29 -2.62 -7.72 -11.34
C HIS A 29 -1.98 -9.10 -11.52
N MET A 30 -0.86 -9.40 -10.85
CA MET A 30 -0.24 -10.73 -10.93
C MET A 30 -1.17 -11.82 -10.41
N THR A 31 -1.88 -11.54 -9.31
CA THR A 31 -2.85 -12.47 -8.73
C THR A 31 -4.01 -12.72 -9.70
N LEU A 32 -4.57 -11.66 -10.29
CA LEU A 32 -5.69 -11.77 -11.23
C LEU A 32 -5.30 -12.45 -12.55
N GLU A 33 -4.12 -12.14 -13.10
CA GLU A 33 -3.62 -12.81 -14.31
C GLU A 33 -3.27 -14.28 -14.03
N GLY A 34 -2.74 -14.60 -12.85
CA GLY A 34 -2.58 -15.99 -12.40
C GLY A 34 -3.92 -16.73 -12.40
N ILE A 35 -4.95 -16.18 -11.73
CA ILE A 35 -6.29 -16.78 -11.66
C ILE A 35 -6.90 -17.00 -13.06
N ARG A 36 -6.67 -16.09 -14.02
CA ARG A 36 -7.20 -16.19 -15.39
C ARG A 36 -6.58 -17.30 -16.25
N THR A 37 -5.46 -17.88 -15.84
CA THR A 37 -4.69 -18.84 -16.67
C THR A 37 -4.92 -20.32 -16.31
N ASP A 38 -5.96 -20.65 -15.52
CA ASP A 38 -6.25 -22.02 -15.03
C ASP A 38 -5.06 -22.71 -14.31
N SER A 39 -4.06 -21.93 -13.90
CA SER A 39 -2.78 -22.42 -13.36
C SER A 39 -2.62 -22.21 -11.86
N VAL A 40 -3.62 -21.64 -11.19
CA VAL A 40 -3.53 -21.20 -9.79
C VAL A 40 -4.57 -21.94 -8.97
N GLY A 41 -4.09 -22.74 -8.02
CA GLY A 41 -4.88 -23.42 -7.01
C GLY A 41 -5.47 -22.44 -6.00
N ILE A 42 -6.52 -22.88 -5.31
CA ILE A 42 -7.23 -22.04 -4.33
C ILE A 42 -6.30 -21.55 -3.21
N ASP A 43 -5.30 -22.33 -2.83
CA ASP A 43 -4.31 -21.98 -1.81
C ASP A 43 -3.45 -20.76 -2.21
N GLU A 44 -3.13 -20.61 -3.49
CA GLU A 44 -2.34 -19.48 -3.99
C GLU A 44 -3.19 -18.21 -4.03
N VAL A 45 -4.49 -18.34 -4.30
CA VAL A 45 -5.45 -17.24 -4.19
C VAL A 45 -5.62 -16.80 -2.74
N GLU A 46 -5.78 -17.76 -1.81
CA GLU A 46 -5.91 -17.47 -0.37
C GLU A 46 -4.66 -16.76 0.17
N ASN A 47 -3.46 -17.22 -0.20
CA ASN A 47 -2.20 -16.60 0.19
C ASN A 47 -2.04 -15.17 -0.37
N ALA A 48 -2.42 -14.96 -1.63
CA ALA A 48 -2.41 -13.64 -2.23
C ALA A 48 -3.38 -12.69 -1.53
N VAL A 49 -4.60 -13.14 -1.26
CA VAL A 49 -5.61 -12.36 -0.53
C VAL A 49 -5.16 -12.05 0.89
N ALA A 50 -4.57 -13.00 1.62
CA ALA A 50 -4.02 -12.77 2.96
C ALA A 50 -2.90 -11.71 2.94
N SER A 51 -2.02 -11.78 1.95
CA SER A 51 -0.95 -10.79 1.76
C SER A 51 -1.51 -9.39 1.46
N LEU A 52 -2.58 -9.30 0.66
CA LEU A 52 -3.28 -8.04 0.39
C LEU A 52 -3.93 -7.46 1.66
N TYR A 53 -4.51 -8.30 2.53
CA TYR A 53 -5.07 -7.85 3.81
C TYR A 53 -4.00 -7.27 4.74
N GLN A 54 -2.85 -7.95 4.89
CA GLN A 54 -1.75 -7.46 5.72
C GLN A 54 -1.17 -6.13 5.21
N LEU A 55 -1.11 -5.99 3.88
CA LEU A 55 -0.66 -4.75 3.26
C LEU A 55 -1.67 -3.60 3.49
N ALA A 56 -2.97 -3.86 3.36
CA ALA A 56 -4.01 -2.88 3.64
C ALA A 56 -4.00 -2.41 5.10
N GLU A 57 -3.77 -3.33 6.05
CA GLU A 57 -3.58 -3.01 7.47
C GLU A 57 -2.35 -2.11 7.68
N THR A 58 -1.22 -2.46 7.06
CA THR A 58 0.02 -1.66 7.14
C THR A 58 -0.17 -0.24 6.63
N ILE A 59 -0.85 -0.07 5.49
CA ILE A 59 -1.16 1.25 4.91
C ILE A 59 -2.08 2.03 5.85
N THR A 60 -3.11 1.38 6.39
CA THR A 60 -4.08 2.01 7.31
C THR A 60 -3.37 2.55 8.56
N ASN A 61 -2.47 1.76 9.15
CA ASN A 61 -1.71 2.18 10.33
C ASN A 61 -0.82 3.39 10.02
N LYS A 62 -0.08 3.38 8.90
CA LYS A 62 0.75 4.51 8.48
C LYS A 62 -0.05 5.77 8.19
N ILE A 63 -1.24 5.66 7.59
CA ILE A 63 -2.13 6.81 7.41
C ILE A 63 -2.60 7.34 8.77
N GLY A 64 -2.88 6.46 9.74
CA GLY A 64 -3.17 6.82 11.13
C GLY A 64 -2.02 7.64 11.74
N ASP A 65 -0.80 7.14 11.66
CA ASP A 65 0.40 7.80 12.19
C ASP A 65 0.59 9.20 11.56
N ILE A 66 0.48 9.31 10.24
CA ILE A 66 0.58 10.60 9.53
C ILE A 66 -0.52 11.56 9.96
N ASN A 67 -1.75 11.07 10.17
CA ASN A 67 -2.86 11.91 10.60
C ASN A 67 -2.68 12.40 12.04
N GLU A 68 -2.11 11.58 12.93
CA GLU A 68 -1.74 12.02 14.28
C GLU A 68 -0.64 13.09 14.25
N GLU A 69 0.38 12.95 13.39
CA GLU A 69 1.45 13.95 13.20
C GLU A 69 0.94 15.29 12.66
N LEU A 70 -0.18 15.32 11.93
CA LEU A 70 -0.75 16.53 11.32
C LEU A 70 -1.75 17.28 12.24
N VAL A 71 -2.29 16.62 13.27
CA VAL A 71 -3.32 17.18 14.17
C VAL A 71 -2.71 17.76 15.46
N VAL A 72 -1.42 17.52 15.71
CA VAL A 72 -0.62 18.10 16.81
C VAL A 72 0.19 19.29 16.31
#